data_AF-A0A968VQ80-F1
#
_entry.id   AF-A0A968VQ80-F1
#
_cell.length_a   1.000
_cell.length_b   1.000
_cell.length_c   1.000
_cell.angle_alpha   90.00
_cell.angle_beta   90.00
_cell.angle_gamma   90.00
#
_symmetry.space_group_name_H-M   'P 1'
#
loop_
_entity.id
_entity.type
_entity.pdbx_description
1 polymer ?
#
loop_
_entity_poly.entity_id
_entity_poly.type
_entity_poly.pdbx_seq_one_letter_code
_entity_poly.pdbx_strand_id
1 'polypeptide(L)'
;MLRALHDRLKRVSFTALRHLLTPSPDQPDAQIDLSPQLFQRLEALLLHPSAIEHDDDDRLFRLRFLESEPITFSFIGLPPGDRDAKDAEAWVNPAFLALVLPLLLDVKVVASESLLPIIQEATELPETVAFDGPHQFVSRLALEPRLNLDQLLPALRRLVAAYLIHLDGNAKVVAGRYDYRWHELPSLARNLATSPLYAFHYLKKGLRRDGSDTMPTTKAMLYIDLVEHYLEGGSSAMSHARELVRLYRQFYVMPENRTPTRFCARGVKPLMSSLKPISGSSPTMKPWWK
;
A
#
# COMPACT_ATOMS: atom_id res chain seq x y z
N MET A 1 24.34 -18.54 -2.86
CA MET A 1 22.87 -18.28 -2.92
C MET A 1 22.46 -16.95 -2.26
N LEU A 2 22.77 -16.74 -0.97
CA LEU A 2 22.35 -15.53 -0.22
C LEU A 2 22.91 -14.19 -0.78
N ARG A 3 24.09 -14.19 -1.42
CA ARG A 3 24.64 -13.01 -2.15
C ARG A 3 23.72 -12.55 -3.27
N ALA A 4 23.42 -13.47 -4.18
CA ALA A 4 22.58 -13.20 -5.34
C ALA A 4 21.20 -12.73 -4.89
N LEU A 5 20.70 -13.27 -3.78
CA LEU A 5 19.48 -12.79 -3.14
C LEU A 5 19.67 -11.37 -2.60
N HIS A 6 20.68 -11.10 -1.78
CA HIS A 6 20.99 -9.77 -1.23
C HIS A 6 21.12 -8.68 -2.30
N ASP A 7 21.89 -8.95 -3.36
CA ASP A 7 22.11 -8.00 -4.46
C ASP A 7 20.84 -7.76 -5.28
N ARG A 8 19.95 -8.76 -5.38
CA ARG A 8 18.63 -8.60 -6.00
C ARG A 8 17.62 -7.89 -5.09
N LEU A 9 17.63 -8.18 -3.78
CA LEU A 9 16.77 -7.54 -2.78
C LEU A 9 17.00 -6.03 -2.71
N LYS A 10 18.25 -5.57 -2.90
CA LYS A 10 18.58 -4.14 -3.04
C LYS A 10 17.94 -3.47 -4.27
N ARG A 11 17.55 -4.25 -5.28
CA ARG A 11 17.05 -3.78 -6.57
C ARG A 11 15.54 -3.98 -6.73
N VAL A 12 14.82 -4.36 -5.66
CA VAL A 12 13.36 -4.52 -5.73
C VAL A 12 12.73 -3.21 -6.19
N SER A 13 12.24 -3.21 -7.42
CA SER A 13 11.59 -2.06 -8.05
C SER A 13 10.09 -2.16 -7.82
N PHE A 14 9.53 -1.16 -7.14
CA PHE A 14 8.08 -1.08 -6.97
C PHE A 14 7.35 -0.75 -8.27
N THR A 15 8.04 -0.27 -9.31
CA THR A 15 7.47 -0.19 -10.66
C THR A 15 7.23 -1.58 -11.25
N ALA A 16 8.17 -2.52 -11.08
CA ALA A 16 7.99 -3.90 -11.54
C ALA A 16 6.86 -4.61 -10.76
N LEU A 17 6.81 -4.39 -9.44
CA LEU A 17 5.68 -4.84 -8.61
C LEU A 17 4.36 -4.28 -9.14
N ARG A 18 4.27 -2.98 -9.42
CA ARG A 18 3.06 -2.36 -9.97
C ARG A 18 2.62 -2.97 -11.30
N HIS A 19 3.56 -3.23 -12.22
CA HIS A 19 3.24 -3.88 -13.49
C HIS A 19 2.71 -5.30 -13.34
N LEU A 20 3.26 -6.06 -12.38
CA LEU A 20 2.83 -7.43 -12.10
C LEU A 20 1.46 -7.50 -11.42
N LEU A 21 1.14 -6.50 -10.59
CA LEU A 21 -0.10 -6.45 -9.81
C LEU A 21 -1.28 -5.77 -10.54
N THR A 22 -0.99 -4.92 -11.54
CA THR A 22 -2.06 -4.23 -12.28
C THR A 22 -2.53 -5.15 -13.41
N PRO A 23 -3.84 -5.47 -13.49
CA PRO A 23 -4.36 -6.31 -14.56
C PRO A 23 -4.02 -5.74 -15.94
N SER A 24 -3.72 -6.63 -16.89
CA SER A 24 -3.44 -6.25 -18.28
C SER A 24 -4.64 -5.47 -18.85
N PRO A 25 -4.44 -4.43 -19.67
CA PRO A 25 -5.53 -3.71 -20.33
C PRO A 25 -6.48 -4.61 -21.14
N ASP A 26 -6.03 -5.81 -21.51
CA ASP A 26 -6.81 -6.80 -22.27
C ASP A 26 -7.85 -7.57 -21.41
N GLN A 27 -7.81 -7.44 -20.07
CA GLN A 27 -8.75 -8.07 -19.14
C GLN A 27 -9.27 -7.04 -18.11
N PRO A 28 -10.22 -6.17 -18.49
CA PRO A 28 -10.69 -5.07 -17.64
C PRO A 28 -11.49 -5.53 -16.40
N ASP A 29 -11.98 -6.77 -16.38
CA ASP A 29 -12.75 -7.35 -15.27
C ASP A 29 -11.88 -8.15 -14.27
N ALA A 30 -10.57 -8.23 -14.50
CA ALA A 30 -9.68 -8.95 -13.59
C ALA A 30 -9.53 -8.20 -12.26
N GLN A 31 -9.92 -8.84 -11.15
CA GLN A 31 -9.65 -8.37 -9.80
C GLN A 31 -8.15 -8.38 -9.51
N ILE A 32 -7.69 -7.53 -8.58
CA ILE A 32 -6.29 -7.59 -8.15
C ILE A 32 -6.12 -8.85 -7.33
N ASP A 33 -5.36 -9.80 -7.89
CA ASP A 33 -4.88 -10.92 -7.11
C ASP A 33 -3.65 -10.51 -6.30
N LEU A 34 -3.74 -10.54 -4.97
CA LEU A 34 -2.58 -10.42 -4.07
C LEU A 34 -2.31 -11.76 -3.38
N SER A 35 -2.37 -12.87 -4.12
CA SER A 35 -2.03 -14.21 -3.64
C SER A 35 -0.53 -14.40 -3.40
N PRO A 36 -0.14 -15.30 -2.47
CA PRO A 36 1.27 -15.67 -2.26
C PRO A 36 1.99 -16.11 -3.55
N GLN A 37 1.28 -16.82 -4.43
CA GLN A 37 1.81 -17.33 -5.71
C GLN A 37 2.26 -16.20 -6.63
N LEU A 38 1.60 -15.05 -6.57
CA LEU A 38 1.98 -13.90 -7.37
C LEU A 38 3.32 -13.31 -6.91
N PHE A 39 3.56 -13.24 -5.60
CA PHE A 39 4.84 -12.78 -5.05
C PHE A 39 6.00 -13.70 -5.40
N GLN A 40 5.75 -15.01 -5.57
CA GLN A 40 6.75 -15.96 -6.06
C GLN A 40 7.19 -15.70 -7.51
N ARG A 41 6.36 -15.00 -8.31
CA ARG A 41 6.69 -14.65 -9.71
C ARG A 41 7.46 -13.36 -9.85
N LEU A 42 7.73 -12.63 -8.76
CA LEU A 42 8.53 -11.42 -8.81
C LEU A 42 9.95 -11.75 -9.24
N GLU A 43 10.32 -11.30 -10.43
CA GLU A 43 11.66 -11.53 -11.02
C GLU A 43 12.79 -11.05 -10.10
N ALA A 44 12.55 -9.96 -9.37
CA ALA A 44 13.48 -9.44 -8.37
C ALA A 44 13.71 -10.40 -7.19
N LEU A 45 12.80 -11.34 -6.92
CA LEU A 45 12.90 -12.34 -5.86
C LEU A 45 13.29 -13.73 -6.41
N LEU A 46 13.22 -13.95 -7.73
CA LEU A 46 13.65 -15.18 -8.37
C LEU A 46 15.18 -15.25 -8.48
N LEU A 47 15.76 -16.36 -8.01
CA LEU A 47 17.19 -16.64 -8.13
C LEU A 47 17.44 -17.47 -9.38
N HIS A 48 18.24 -16.95 -10.32
CA HIS A 48 18.75 -17.77 -11.42
C HIS A 48 19.99 -18.55 -10.96
N PRO A 49 20.09 -19.86 -11.25
CA PRO A 49 21.23 -20.69 -10.86
C PRO A 49 22.59 -20.12 -11.27
N SER A 50 22.67 -19.51 -12.47
CA SER A 50 23.90 -18.89 -13.00
C SER A 50 24.41 -17.69 -12.19
N ALA A 51 23.57 -17.05 -11.38
CA ALA A 51 23.99 -15.95 -10.51
C ALA A 51 24.69 -16.42 -9.23
N ILE A 52 24.69 -17.72 -8.94
CA ILE A 52 25.29 -18.31 -7.73
C ILE A 52 26.79 -18.60 -7.93
N GLU A 53 27.25 -18.73 -9.17
CA GLU A 53 28.58 -19.25 -9.53
C GLU A 53 29.74 -18.22 -9.44
N HIS A 54 29.45 -16.93 -9.25
CA HIS A 54 30.48 -15.88 -9.18
C HIS A 54 30.91 -15.61 -7.72
N ASP A 55 31.75 -16.49 -7.16
CA ASP A 55 32.26 -16.39 -5.78
C ASP A 55 33.56 -15.57 -5.65
N ASP A 56 34.34 -15.43 -6.74
CA ASP A 56 35.72 -14.89 -6.70
C ASP A 56 35.85 -13.39 -6.38
N ASP A 57 34.76 -12.62 -6.44
CA ASP A 57 34.79 -11.14 -6.30
C ASP A 57 33.99 -10.66 -5.07
N ASP A 58 33.92 -11.48 -4.01
CA ASP A 58 33.16 -11.20 -2.79
C ASP A 58 33.99 -10.44 -1.74
N ARG A 59 33.77 -9.13 -1.64
CA ARG A 59 34.41 -8.25 -0.63
C ARG A 59 33.55 -7.98 0.61
N LEU A 60 32.39 -8.62 0.73
CA LEU A 60 31.51 -8.46 1.89
C LEU A 60 31.97 -9.37 3.03
N PHE A 61 32.12 -8.81 4.23
CA PHE A 61 32.36 -9.59 5.44
C PHE A 61 31.14 -10.48 5.71
N ARG A 62 31.32 -11.80 5.66
CA ARG A 62 30.28 -12.79 5.97
C ARG A 62 30.72 -13.62 7.16
N LEU A 63 29.77 -13.92 8.04
CA LEU A 63 29.89 -15.09 8.90
C LEU A 63 29.86 -16.31 7.98
N ARG A 64 31.02 -16.97 7.83
CA ARG A 64 31.12 -18.23 7.08
C ARG A 64 30.75 -19.35 8.04
N PHE A 65 29.61 -19.98 7.79
CA PHE A 65 29.24 -21.23 8.43
C PHE A 65 29.90 -22.38 7.67
N LEU A 66 30.36 -23.41 8.38
CA LEU A 66 30.83 -24.63 7.73
C LEU A 66 29.65 -25.30 6.99
N GLU A 67 29.91 -26.02 5.89
CA GLU A 67 28.83 -26.69 5.12
C GLU A 67 27.99 -27.66 5.97
N SER A 68 28.56 -28.18 7.04
CA SER A 68 27.90 -29.07 8.00
C SER A 68 27.11 -28.35 9.09
N GLU A 69 27.20 -27.03 9.20
CA GLU A 69 26.52 -26.25 10.23
C GLU A 69 25.26 -25.59 9.68
N PRO A 70 24.11 -25.68 10.38
CA PRO A 70 22.92 -24.96 9.99
C PRO A 70 23.19 -23.45 10.10
N ILE A 71 22.77 -22.68 9.09
CA ILE A 71 22.84 -21.22 9.14
C ILE A 71 21.89 -20.73 10.23
N THR A 72 22.44 -20.20 11.32
CA THR A 72 21.63 -19.70 12.44
C THR A 72 21.12 -18.29 12.18
N PHE A 73 21.94 -17.42 11.57
CA PHE A 73 21.59 -16.02 11.30
C PHE A 73 22.13 -15.53 9.95
N SER A 74 21.35 -14.69 9.28
CA SER A 74 21.78 -13.94 8.11
C SER A 74 21.37 -12.48 8.25
N PHE A 75 22.33 -11.56 8.06
CA PHE A 75 22.10 -10.12 8.15
C PHE A 75 22.17 -9.50 6.76
N ILE A 76 21.16 -8.70 6.44
CA ILE A 76 21.02 -8.01 5.16
C ILE A 76 20.87 -6.52 5.44
N GLY A 77 21.93 -5.77 5.20
CA GLY A 77 21.88 -4.31 5.17
C GLY A 77 21.23 -3.82 3.87
N LEU A 78 20.07 -3.17 3.99
CA LEU A 78 19.33 -2.59 2.87
C LEU A 78 19.54 -1.07 2.87
N PRO A 79 20.39 -0.52 1.99
CA PRO A 79 20.49 0.92 1.85
C PRO A 79 19.18 1.49 1.30
N PRO A 80 18.80 2.72 1.70
CA PRO A 80 17.71 3.41 1.04
C PRO A 80 18.03 3.66 -0.44
N GLY A 81 16.99 3.89 -1.25
CA GLY A 81 17.14 4.10 -2.69
C GLY A 81 17.88 5.38 -3.08
N ASP A 82 17.96 6.36 -2.18
CA ASP A 82 18.65 7.63 -2.39
C ASP A 82 19.58 7.94 -1.20
N ARG A 83 20.67 8.69 -1.44
CA ARG A 83 21.67 9.04 -0.42
C ARG A 83 21.10 9.96 0.65
N ASP A 84 20.18 10.83 0.28
CA ASP A 84 19.52 11.80 1.17
C ASP A 84 18.09 11.35 1.52
N ALA A 85 17.84 10.03 1.49
CA ALA A 85 16.55 9.45 1.80
C ALA A 85 16.09 9.81 3.21
N LYS A 86 14.82 10.17 3.32
CA LYS A 86 14.22 10.43 4.63
C LYS A 86 13.98 9.12 5.36
N ASP A 87 13.86 9.22 6.68
CA ASP A 87 13.64 8.08 7.58
C ASP A 87 12.51 7.13 7.11
N ALA A 88 11.37 7.68 6.69
CA ALA A 88 10.28 6.89 6.13
C ALA A 88 10.66 6.09 4.88
N GLU A 89 11.53 6.61 4.03
CA GLU A 89 11.94 5.96 2.78
C GLU A 89 12.87 4.77 3.04
N ALA A 90 13.68 4.84 4.10
CA ALA A 90 14.55 3.74 4.52
C ALA A 90 13.75 2.50 4.95
N TRP A 91 12.54 2.69 5.49
CA TRP A 91 11.68 1.60 5.94
C TRP A 91 10.79 0.96 4.85
N VAL A 92 10.72 1.52 3.63
CA VAL A 92 9.83 1.01 2.57
C VAL A 92 10.21 -0.41 2.14
N ASN A 93 11.48 -0.63 1.79
CA ASN A 93 11.96 -1.96 1.39
C ASN A 93 11.99 -2.95 2.56
N PRO A 94 12.55 -2.61 3.74
CA PRO A 94 12.54 -3.50 4.90
C PRO A 94 11.14 -3.94 5.31
N ALA A 95 10.16 -3.03 5.32
CA ALA A 95 8.78 -3.38 5.69
C ALA A 95 8.15 -4.39 4.72
N PHE A 96 8.33 -4.18 3.41
CA PHE A 96 7.85 -5.13 2.40
C PHE A 96 8.55 -6.48 2.49
N LEU A 97 9.88 -6.47 2.59
CA LEU A 97 10.69 -7.69 2.60
C LEU A 97 10.47 -8.52 3.87
N ALA A 98 10.30 -7.87 5.02
CA ALA A 98 10.00 -8.55 6.28
C ALA A 98 8.71 -9.38 6.19
N LEU A 99 7.71 -8.91 5.45
CA LEU A 99 6.44 -9.61 5.30
C LEU A 99 6.46 -10.67 4.18
N VAL A 100 7.22 -10.45 3.11
CA VAL A 100 7.22 -11.37 1.96
C VAL A 100 8.20 -12.54 2.12
N LEU A 101 9.37 -12.32 2.70
CA LEU A 101 10.43 -13.34 2.78
C LEU A 101 10.00 -14.59 3.57
N PRO A 102 9.28 -14.48 4.71
CA PRO A 102 8.78 -15.67 5.41
C PRO A 102 7.85 -16.52 4.55
N LEU A 103 7.02 -15.89 3.70
CA LEU A 103 6.08 -16.58 2.82
C LEU A 103 6.77 -17.29 1.64
N LEU A 104 7.99 -16.87 1.29
CA LEU A 104 8.74 -17.39 0.14
C LEU A 104 9.81 -18.41 0.53
N LEU A 105 10.49 -18.17 1.66
CA LEU A 105 11.68 -18.92 2.07
C LEU A 105 11.47 -19.74 3.34
N ASP A 106 10.31 -19.63 3.98
CA ASP A 106 9.99 -20.29 5.26
C ASP A 106 11.00 -19.93 6.37
N VAL A 107 11.24 -18.63 6.53
CA VAL A 107 12.20 -18.07 7.50
C VAL A 107 11.52 -17.09 8.45
N LYS A 108 12.05 -16.99 9.68
CA LYS A 108 11.72 -15.89 10.59
C LYS A 108 12.51 -14.64 10.20
N VAL A 109 11.87 -13.47 10.27
CA VAL A 109 12.50 -12.22 9.87
C VAL A 109 12.37 -11.16 10.96
N VAL A 110 13.50 -10.53 11.29
CA VAL A 110 13.55 -9.34 12.12
C VAL A 110 14.03 -8.18 11.26
N ALA A 111 13.24 -7.12 11.20
CA ALA A 111 13.61 -5.88 10.54
C ALA A 111 13.90 -4.81 11.61
N SER A 112 15.10 -4.25 11.58
CA SER A 112 15.57 -3.22 12.53
C SER A 112 16.38 -2.15 11.79
N GLU A 113 16.43 -0.96 12.39
CA GLU A 113 17.40 0.09 12.05
C GLU A 113 18.83 -0.28 12.48
N SER A 114 18.97 -1.17 13.46
CA SER A 114 20.25 -1.62 13.97
C SER A 114 20.77 -2.83 13.20
N LEU A 115 22.08 -2.84 12.95
CA LEU A 115 22.79 -4.03 12.44
C LEU A 115 23.19 -4.99 13.57
N LEU A 116 22.92 -4.63 14.83
CA LEU A 116 23.19 -5.51 15.97
C LEU A 116 22.08 -6.54 16.10
N PRO A 117 22.42 -7.83 16.34
CA PRO A 117 21.42 -8.84 16.64
C PRO A 117 20.65 -8.45 17.91
N ILE A 118 19.33 -8.34 17.80
CA ILE A 118 18.43 -8.07 18.94
C ILE A 118 18.02 -9.38 19.62
N ILE A 119 18.11 -10.48 18.88
CA ILE A 119 17.82 -11.83 19.35
C ILE A 119 19.08 -12.69 19.17
N GLN A 120 19.30 -13.61 20.09
CA GLN A 120 20.43 -14.55 20.07
C GLN A 120 20.04 -15.89 19.45
N GLU A 121 18.76 -16.26 19.50
CA GLU A 121 18.23 -17.50 18.95
C GLU A 121 16.87 -17.29 18.28
N ALA A 122 16.55 -18.14 17.29
CA ALA A 122 15.25 -18.11 16.62
C ALA A 122 14.08 -18.48 17.56
N THR A 123 14.37 -19.20 18.64
CA THR A 123 13.42 -19.59 19.71
C THR A 123 12.96 -18.41 20.55
N GLU A 124 13.76 -17.34 20.63
CA GLU A 124 13.42 -16.11 21.35
C GLU A 124 12.35 -15.27 20.64
N LEU A 125 12.16 -15.50 19.35
CA LEU A 125 11.10 -14.89 18.56
C LEU A 125 9.95 -15.88 18.41
N PRO A 126 8.89 -15.81 19.25
CA PRO A 126 7.74 -16.70 19.10
C PRO A 126 7.01 -16.44 17.77
N GLU A 127 6.97 -15.19 17.33
CA GLU A 127 6.30 -14.77 16.10
C GLU A 127 7.11 -15.12 14.84
N THR A 128 6.55 -14.88 13.65
CA THR A 128 7.25 -15.09 12.38
C THR A 128 8.03 -13.84 11.96
N VAL A 129 7.46 -12.66 12.21
CA VAL A 129 8.07 -11.37 11.87
C VAL A 129 8.07 -10.45 13.08
N ALA A 130 9.19 -9.75 13.29
CA ALA A 130 9.27 -8.64 14.23
C ALA A 130 9.88 -7.39 13.59
N PHE A 131 9.23 -6.26 13.80
CA PHE A 131 9.72 -4.94 13.51
C PHE A 131 10.27 -4.31 14.79
N ASP A 132 11.56 -4.03 14.79
CA ASP A 132 12.24 -3.32 15.87
C ASP A 132 12.40 -1.84 15.50
N GLY A 133 11.68 -0.98 16.22
CA GLY A 133 11.65 0.46 15.99
C GLY A 133 11.20 0.89 14.59
N PRO A 134 10.13 0.35 13.98
CA PRO A 134 9.74 0.74 12.63
C PRO A 134 9.23 2.17 12.57
N HIS A 135 9.43 2.84 11.43
CA HIS A 135 8.74 4.11 11.18
C HIS A 135 7.21 3.93 11.30
N GLN A 136 6.53 4.91 11.88
CA GLN A 136 5.10 4.87 12.24
C GLN A 136 4.12 4.48 11.09
N PHE A 137 4.53 4.59 9.82
CA PHE A 137 3.66 4.19 8.72
C PHE A 137 3.53 2.66 8.65
N VAL A 138 4.58 1.93 9.02
CA VAL A 138 4.59 0.47 9.04
C VAL A 138 3.54 -0.01 10.04
N SER A 139 3.56 0.48 11.27
CA SER A 139 2.56 0.11 12.28
C SER A 139 1.13 0.49 11.86
N ARG A 140 0.93 1.59 11.13
CA ARG A 140 -0.41 1.95 10.61
C ARG A 140 -0.91 1.03 9.50
N LEU A 141 0.00 0.48 8.69
CA LEU A 141 -0.35 -0.35 7.53
C LEU A 141 -0.32 -1.84 7.84
N ALA A 142 0.69 -2.32 8.57
CA ALA A 142 0.83 -3.71 9.02
C ALA A 142 0.06 -4.00 10.33
N LEU A 143 -0.48 -2.96 10.99
CA LEU A 143 -1.28 -2.99 12.23
C LEU A 143 -0.50 -3.36 13.50
N GLU A 144 0.36 -4.36 13.45
CA GLU A 144 1.13 -4.84 14.60
C GLU A 144 2.63 -4.90 14.29
N PRO A 145 3.51 -4.62 15.27
CA PRO A 145 4.97 -4.70 15.09
C PRO A 145 5.49 -6.14 15.12
N ARG A 146 4.71 -7.08 15.67
CA ARG A 146 5.06 -8.51 15.75
C ARG A 146 3.90 -9.28 15.13
N LEU A 147 4.21 -10.19 14.21
CA LEU A 147 3.20 -10.85 13.40
C LEU A 147 3.45 -12.36 13.31
N ASN A 148 2.40 -13.13 13.58
CA ASN A 148 2.35 -14.56 13.32
C ASN A 148 2.09 -14.84 11.84
N LEU A 149 2.35 -16.09 11.43
CA LEU A 149 2.24 -16.53 10.04
C LEU A 149 0.86 -16.24 9.41
N ASP A 150 -0.22 -16.41 10.18
CA ASP A 150 -1.60 -16.16 9.76
C ASP A 150 -1.89 -14.67 9.52
N GLN A 151 -1.17 -13.77 10.20
CA GLN A 151 -1.31 -12.33 10.07
C GLN A 151 -0.46 -11.74 8.91
N LEU A 152 0.55 -12.47 8.42
CA LEU A 152 1.50 -11.97 7.42
C LEU A 152 0.83 -11.63 6.09
N LEU A 153 -0.01 -12.51 5.56
CA LEU A 153 -0.63 -12.29 4.26
C LEU A 153 -1.60 -11.10 4.28
N PRO A 154 -2.51 -10.94 5.27
CA PRO A 154 -3.31 -9.73 5.43
C PRO A 154 -2.46 -8.46 5.56
N ALA A 155 -1.40 -8.48 6.37
CA ALA A 155 -0.51 -7.33 6.56
C ALA A 155 0.22 -6.94 5.26
N LEU A 156 0.75 -7.93 4.54
CA LEU A 156 1.43 -7.74 3.26
C LEU A 156 0.48 -7.14 2.22
N ARG A 157 -0.73 -7.69 2.09
CA ARG A 157 -1.75 -7.20 1.17
C ARG A 157 -2.12 -5.74 1.42
N ARG A 158 -2.32 -5.39 2.69
CA ARG A 158 -2.64 -4.02 3.12
C ARG A 158 -1.48 -3.06 2.84
N LEU A 159 -0.25 -3.47 3.13
CA LEU A 159 0.96 -2.68 2.83
C LEU A 159 1.09 -2.44 1.32
N VAL A 160 0.95 -3.50 0.51
CA VAL A 160 1.06 -3.44 -0.95
C VAL A 160 -0.07 -2.59 -1.56
N ALA A 161 -1.31 -2.73 -1.10
CA ALA A 161 -2.42 -1.89 -1.52
C ALA A 161 -2.13 -0.39 -1.28
N ALA A 162 -1.62 -0.05 -0.09
CA ALA A 162 -1.23 1.31 0.23
C ALA A 162 -0.06 1.81 -0.65
N TYR A 163 0.91 0.95 -0.98
CA TYR A 163 2.00 1.29 -1.89
C TYR A 163 1.48 1.57 -3.30
N LEU A 164 0.57 0.74 -3.83
CA LEU A 164 -0.05 0.98 -5.14
C LEU A 164 -0.78 2.32 -5.19
N ILE A 165 -1.59 2.63 -4.18
CA ILE A 165 -2.31 3.91 -4.08
C ILE A 165 -1.32 5.09 -3.99
N HIS A 166 -0.21 4.92 -3.26
CA HIS A 166 0.84 5.92 -3.17
C HIS A 166 1.50 6.18 -4.52
N LEU A 167 1.87 5.12 -5.23
CA LEU A 167 2.48 5.23 -6.56
C LEU A 167 1.55 5.96 -7.54
N ASP A 168 0.27 5.60 -7.54
CA ASP A 168 -0.71 6.22 -8.43
C ASP A 168 -0.92 7.70 -8.14
N GLY A 169 -1.02 8.09 -6.86
CA GLY A 169 -1.36 9.45 -6.44
C GLY A 169 -0.17 10.40 -6.31
N ASN A 170 1.02 9.90 -5.98
CA ASN A 170 2.15 10.71 -5.54
C ASN A 170 3.38 10.60 -6.45
N ALA A 171 3.66 9.42 -7.03
CA ALA A 171 4.86 9.23 -7.84
C ALA A 171 4.84 10.06 -9.12
N LYS A 172 6.01 10.36 -9.67
CA LYS A 172 6.18 11.16 -10.88
C LYS A 172 7.31 10.60 -11.74
N VAL A 173 7.22 10.81 -13.04
CA VAL A 173 8.36 10.61 -13.94
C VAL A 173 9.03 11.96 -14.13
N VAL A 174 10.28 12.10 -13.70
CA VAL A 174 11.08 13.33 -13.81
C VAL A 174 12.33 13.01 -14.62
N ALA A 175 12.51 13.70 -15.74
CA ALA A 175 13.68 13.55 -16.63
C ALA A 175 14.00 12.07 -17.00
N GLY A 176 12.96 11.27 -17.25
CA GLY A 176 13.09 9.84 -17.59
C GLY A 176 13.37 8.90 -16.42
N ARG A 177 13.51 9.41 -15.19
CA ARG A 177 13.59 8.59 -13.96
C ARG A 177 12.27 8.59 -13.20
N TYR A 178 11.96 7.46 -12.58
CA TYR A 178 10.76 7.31 -11.76
C TYR A 178 11.06 7.79 -10.33
N ASP A 179 10.45 8.91 -9.94
CA ASP A 179 10.49 9.44 -8.58
C ASP A 179 9.26 8.94 -7.80
N TYR A 180 9.51 8.04 -6.86
CA TYR A 180 8.49 7.42 -6.03
C TYR A 180 7.92 8.32 -4.94
N ARG A 181 8.66 9.37 -4.53
CA ARG A 181 8.27 10.31 -3.47
C ARG A 181 7.82 9.62 -2.18
N TRP A 182 8.59 8.62 -1.74
CA TRP A 182 8.26 7.80 -0.57
C TRP A 182 8.10 8.60 0.73
N HIS A 183 8.72 9.77 0.84
CA HIS A 183 8.48 10.72 1.93
C HIS A 183 7.02 11.18 2.10
N GLU A 184 6.14 11.07 1.08
CA GLU A 184 4.71 11.35 1.22
C GLU A 184 3.91 10.16 1.80
N LEU A 185 4.50 8.95 1.83
CA LEU A 185 3.85 7.72 2.27
C LEU A 185 3.32 7.79 3.72
N PRO A 186 4.04 8.37 4.71
CA PRO A 186 3.50 8.50 6.07
C PRO A 186 2.20 9.29 6.15
N SER A 187 2.05 10.33 5.32
CA SER A 187 0.82 11.12 5.26
C SER A 187 -0.33 10.31 4.67
N LEU A 188 -0.04 9.51 3.64
CA LEU A 188 -1.01 8.58 3.06
C LEU A 188 -1.43 7.49 4.04
N ALA A 189 -0.49 6.86 4.74
CA ALA A 189 -0.77 5.86 5.75
C ALA A 189 -1.66 6.41 6.88
N ARG A 190 -1.40 7.66 7.32
CA ARG A 190 -2.26 8.35 8.30
C ARG A 190 -3.68 8.54 7.76
N ASN A 191 -3.84 8.98 6.52
CA ASN A 191 -5.15 9.20 5.91
C ASN A 191 -5.92 7.90 5.75
N LEU A 192 -5.26 6.83 5.27
CA LEU A 192 -5.89 5.50 5.15
C LEU A 192 -6.26 4.90 6.51
N ALA A 193 -5.47 5.16 7.55
CA ALA A 193 -5.81 4.75 8.92
C ALA A 193 -7.05 5.49 9.46
N THR A 194 -7.26 6.76 9.08
CA THR A 194 -8.47 7.52 9.43
C THR A 194 -9.70 6.97 8.69
N SER A 195 -9.56 6.73 7.39
CA SER A 195 -10.63 6.12 6.59
C SER A 195 -10.06 5.49 5.32
N PRO A 196 -10.45 4.25 4.97
CA PRO A 196 -9.98 3.62 3.74
C PRO A 196 -10.49 4.35 2.48
N LEU A 197 -11.56 5.15 2.59
CA LEU A 197 -12.10 5.95 1.49
C LEU A 197 -11.15 7.06 1.03
N TYR A 198 -10.13 7.41 1.81
CA TYR A 198 -9.07 8.32 1.34
C TYR A 198 -8.32 7.78 0.12
N ALA A 199 -8.40 6.49 -0.18
CA ALA A 199 -7.89 5.93 -1.43
C ALA A 199 -8.41 6.70 -2.65
N PHE A 200 -9.70 7.08 -2.68
CA PHE A 200 -10.30 7.84 -3.78
C PHE A 200 -9.80 9.28 -3.89
N HIS A 201 -9.39 9.88 -2.78
CA HIS A 201 -8.71 11.18 -2.82
C HIS A 201 -7.38 11.08 -3.58
N TYR A 202 -6.59 10.02 -3.33
CA TYR A 202 -5.34 9.79 -4.05
C TYR A 202 -5.55 9.40 -5.51
N LEU A 203 -6.60 8.65 -5.83
CA LEU A 203 -7.03 8.40 -7.21
C LEU A 203 -7.27 9.72 -7.96
N LYS A 204 -8.08 10.62 -7.38
CA LYS A 204 -8.38 11.93 -7.96
C LYS A 204 -7.12 12.80 -8.10
N LYS A 205 -6.22 12.76 -7.11
CA LYS A 205 -4.92 13.44 -7.17
C LYS A 205 -4.11 12.97 -8.38
N GLY A 206 -4.04 11.65 -8.61
CA GLY A 206 -3.36 11.07 -9.77
C GLY A 206 -3.99 11.48 -11.10
N LEU A 207 -5.32 11.41 -11.23
CA LEU A 207 -6.04 11.79 -12.46
C LEU A 207 -5.79 13.25 -12.87
N ARG A 208 -5.80 14.16 -11.88
CA ARG A 208 -5.49 15.59 -12.11
C ARG A 208 -4.05 15.80 -12.58
N ARG A 209 -3.09 15.06 -12.03
CA ARG A 209 -1.69 15.11 -12.48
C ARG A 209 -1.56 14.67 -13.93
N ASP A 210 -2.30 13.63 -14.31
CA ASP A 210 -2.26 13.05 -15.65
C ASP A 210 -3.10 13.85 -16.66
N GLY A 211 -3.73 14.95 -16.24
CA GLY A 211 -4.54 15.83 -17.09
C GLY A 211 -5.89 15.24 -17.52
N SER A 212 -6.32 14.12 -16.91
CA SER A 212 -7.58 13.46 -17.23
C SER A 212 -8.67 13.87 -16.25
N ASP A 213 -9.68 14.58 -16.74
CA ASP A 213 -10.91 14.87 -15.97
C ASP A 213 -11.90 13.70 -15.99
N THR A 214 -11.73 12.77 -16.92
CA THR A 214 -12.56 11.56 -17.01
C THR A 214 -11.88 10.40 -16.28
N MET A 215 -12.63 9.71 -15.43
CA MET A 215 -12.16 8.54 -14.69
C MET A 215 -12.41 7.27 -15.50
N PRO A 216 -11.38 6.50 -15.88
CA PRO A 216 -11.58 5.20 -16.52
C PRO A 216 -12.30 4.23 -15.59
N THR A 217 -13.31 3.52 -16.10
CA THR A 217 -14.10 2.55 -15.31
C THR A 217 -13.23 1.49 -14.66
N THR A 218 -12.25 0.94 -15.41
CA THR A 218 -11.30 -0.06 -14.90
C THR A 218 -10.53 0.44 -13.68
N LYS A 219 -10.10 1.71 -13.68
CA LYS A 219 -9.37 2.29 -12.54
C LYS A 219 -10.27 2.54 -11.34
N ALA A 220 -11.54 2.90 -11.57
CA ALA A 220 -12.51 3.02 -10.51
C ALA A 220 -12.81 1.67 -9.84
N MET A 221 -13.02 0.61 -10.65
CA MET A 221 -13.22 -0.75 -10.17
C MET A 221 -12.02 -1.26 -9.37
N LEU A 222 -10.81 -1.00 -9.86
CA LEU A 222 -9.54 -1.32 -9.18
C LEU A 222 -9.50 -0.73 -7.76
N TYR A 223 -9.87 0.54 -7.60
CA TYR A 223 -9.84 1.20 -6.31
C TYR A 223 -10.94 0.73 -5.35
N ILE A 224 -12.12 0.38 -5.89
CA ILE A 224 -13.17 -0.25 -5.10
C ILE A 224 -12.67 -1.59 -4.55
N ASP A 225 -12.07 -2.42 -5.41
CA ASP A 225 -11.50 -3.72 -5.05
C ASP A 225 -10.39 -3.60 -3.98
N LEU A 226 -9.46 -2.65 -4.17
CA LEU A 226 -8.41 -2.37 -3.19
C LEU A 226 -8.96 -2.02 -1.81
N VAL A 227 -10.00 -1.18 -1.78
CA VAL A 227 -10.59 -0.74 -0.52
C VAL A 227 -11.32 -1.89 0.16
N GLU A 228 -12.24 -2.56 -0.54
CA GLU A 228 -13.11 -3.59 0.01
C GLU A 228 -12.33 -4.80 0.52
N HIS A 229 -11.34 -5.28 -0.24
CA HIS A 229 -10.67 -6.53 0.09
C HIS A 229 -9.42 -6.36 0.95
N TYR A 230 -8.74 -5.21 0.89
CA TYR A 230 -7.42 -5.06 1.50
C TYR A 230 -7.30 -3.91 2.51
N LEU A 231 -8.15 -2.88 2.45
CA LEU A 231 -8.07 -1.72 3.35
C LEU A 231 -9.19 -1.62 4.38
N GLU A 232 -10.36 -2.22 4.13
CA GLU A 232 -11.49 -2.08 5.04
C GLU A 232 -11.25 -2.75 6.40
N GLY A 233 -10.52 -3.88 6.47
CA GLY A 233 -10.11 -4.48 7.74
C GLY A 233 -11.25 -4.68 8.75
N GLY A 234 -12.46 -4.98 8.27
CA GLY A 234 -13.68 -5.11 9.07
C GLY A 234 -14.52 -3.83 9.23
N SER A 235 -14.08 -2.69 8.69
CA SER A 235 -14.92 -1.49 8.56
C SER A 235 -15.96 -1.66 7.46
N SER A 236 -17.12 -1.03 7.61
CA SER A 236 -18.20 -1.03 6.63
C SER A 236 -18.27 0.27 5.83
N ALA A 237 -17.15 0.99 5.69
CA ALA A 237 -17.11 2.35 5.14
C ALA A 237 -17.60 2.40 3.69
N MET A 238 -17.19 1.43 2.86
CA MET A 238 -17.63 1.25 1.49
C MET A 238 -19.09 0.83 1.41
N SER A 239 -19.54 -0.04 2.31
CA SER A 239 -20.96 -0.41 2.39
C SER A 239 -21.85 0.82 2.64
N HIS A 240 -21.45 1.69 3.58
CA HIS A 240 -22.13 2.97 3.82
C HIS A 240 -22.06 3.90 2.60
N ALA A 241 -20.91 3.99 1.94
CA ALA A 241 -20.75 4.82 0.74
C ALA A 241 -21.66 4.34 -0.40
N ARG A 242 -21.75 3.03 -0.64
CA ARG A 242 -22.65 2.42 -1.63
C ARG A 242 -24.11 2.75 -1.32
N GLU A 243 -24.52 2.65 -0.06
CA GLU A 243 -25.88 2.96 0.37
C GLU A 243 -26.21 4.44 0.16
N LEU A 244 -25.29 5.36 0.51
CA LEU A 244 -25.46 6.78 0.25
C LEU A 244 -25.62 7.09 -1.24
N VAL A 245 -24.80 6.47 -2.10
CA VAL A 245 -24.90 6.63 -3.56
C VAL A 245 -26.23 6.06 -4.08
N ARG A 246 -26.67 4.92 -3.56
CA ARG A 246 -27.97 4.31 -3.91
C ARG A 246 -29.13 5.24 -3.57
N LEU A 247 -29.15 5.76 -2.34
CA LEU A 247 -30.17 6.70 -1.86
C LEU A 247 -30.16 8.00 -2.67
N TYR A 248 -28.96 8.54 -2.97
CA TYR A 248 -28.80 9.72 -3.80
C TYR A 248 -29.32 9.50 -5.23
N ARG A 249 -29.00 8.37 -5.85
CA ARG A 249 -29.49 8.02 -7.20
C ARG A 249 -31.01 7.87 -7.20
N GLN A 250 -31.59 7.23 -6.19
CA GLN A 250 -33.04 7.11 -6.07
C GLN A 250 -33.73 8.47 -5.92
N PHE A 251 -33.10 9.43 -5.23
CA PHE A 251 -33.63 10.78 -5.09
C PHE A 251 -33.72 11.51 -6.45
N TYR A 252 -32.70 11.40 -7.30
CA TYR A 252 -32.64 12.13 -8.58
C TYR A 252 -33.24 11.39 -9.79
N VAL A 253 -33.32 10.06 -9.77
CA VAL A 253 -33.86 9.25 -10.89
C VAL A 253 -35.39 9.08 -10.78
N MET A 254 -36.05 9.69 -9.79
CA MET A 254 -37.51 9.66 -9.70
C MET A 254 -38.16 10.32 -10.94
N PRO A 255 -39.08 9.63 -11.63
CA PRO A 255 -39.75 10.16 -12.81
C PRO A 255 -40.63 11.36 -12.44
N GLU A 256 -40.61 12.37 -13.32
CA GLU A 256 -41.28 13.67 -13.25
C GLU A 256 -42.81 13.63 -12.99
N ASN A 257 -43.43 12.45 -13.07
CA ASN A 257 -44.86 12.24 -12.82
C ASN A 257 -45.26 12.06 -11.34
N ARG A 258 -44.34 12.20 -10.39
CA ARG A 258 -44.68 12.38 -8.97
C ARG A 258 -44.24 13.77 -8.54
N THR A 259 -45.19 14.70 -8.51
CA THR A 259 -45.00 15.98 -7.82
C THR A 259 -44.43 15.70 -6.42
N PRO A 260 -43.36 16.38 -5.98
CA PRO A 260 -42.82 16.21 -4.65
C PRO A 260 -43.82 16.80 -3.66
N THR A 261 -44.79 16.00 -3.24
CA THR A 261 -45.83 16.39 -2.30
C THR A 261 -45.22 16.58 -0.92
N ARG A 262 -44.82 17.83 -0.63
CA ARG A 262 -44.70 18.51 0.67
C ARG A 262 -43.86 17.86 1.79
N PHE A 263 -43.43 16.61 1.68
CA PHE A 263 -42.59 15.92 2.66
C PHE A 263 -41.10 16.23 2.48
N CYS A 264 -40.67 16.46 1.24
CA CYS A 264 -39.26 16.61 0.88
C CYS A 264 -38.62 17.95 1.30
N ALA A 265 -39.40 18.97 1.65
CA ALA A 265 -38.87 20.29 2.03
C ALA A 265 -38.67 20.49 3.56
N ARG A 266 -39.13 19.57 4.41
CA ARG A 266 -39.07 19.70 5.88
C ARG A 266 -37.97 18.89 6.57
N GLY A 267 -37.39 17.88 5.91
CA GLY A 267 -36.40 16.99 6.54
C GLY A 267 -34.95 17.49 6.52
N VAL A 268 -34.58 18.41 5.62
CA VAL A 268 -33.17 18.88 5.49
C VAL A 268 -32.92 20.25 6.13
N LYS A 269 -33.99 21.02 6.43
CA LYS A 269 -33.86 22.27 7.17
C LYS A 269 -33.41 22.14 8.64
N PRO A 270 -33.65 21.07 9.40
CA PRO A 270 -33.18 21.00 10.79
C PRO A 270 -31.69 20.62 10.92
N LEU A 271 -31.10 19.96 9.91
CA LEU A 271 -29.70 19.52 9.99
C LEU A 271 -28.69 20.59 9.56
N MET A 272 -29.12 21.59 8.77
CA MET A 272 -28.28 22.74 8.42
C MET A 272 -28.46 23.94 9.37
N SER A 273 -29.48 23.94 10.24
CA SER A 273 -29.63 24.99 11.26
C SER A 273 -28.72 24.82 12.48
N SER A 274 -28.11 23.63 12.66
CA SER A 274 -27.18 23.33 13.75
C SER A 274 -25.71 23.63 13.42
N LEU A 275 -25.40 24.14 12.22
CA LEU A 275 -24.04 24.49 11.76
C LEU A 275 -23.96 25.94 11.24
N LYS A 276 -24.51 26.91 11.98
CA LYS A 276 -24.20 28.33 11.76
C LYS A 276 -22.95 28.73 12.57
N PRO A 277 -21.86 29.18 11.96
CA PRO A 277 -21.04 30.22 12.54
C PRO A 277 -21.76 31.56 12.35
N ILE A 278 -21.59 32.40 13.36
CA ILE A 278 -22.11 33.76 13.48
C ILE A 278 -21.42 34.65 12.43
N SER A 279 -22.24 35.33 11.61
CA SER A 279 -22.02 36.62 10.94
C SER A 279 -22.45 36.58 9.46
N GLY A 280 -23.22 37.59 9.09
CA GLY A 280 -24.01 37.64 7.87
C GLY A 280 -23.21 38.06 6.64
N SER A 281 -23.43 37.35 5.55
CA SER A 281 -23.58 37.89 4.19
C SER A 281 -23.90 36.71 3.26
N SER A 282 -25.01 36.81 2.53
CA SER A 282 -25.42 35.80 1.55
C SER A 282 -24.56 35.92 0.29
N PRO A 283 -23.89 34.86 -0.20
CA PRO A 283 -23.40 34.82 -1.57
C PRO A 283 -24.41 34.08 -2.44
N THR A 284 -24.89 34.76 -3.47
CA THR A 284 -25.63 34.18 -4.59
C THR A 284 -24.71 33.24 -5.37
N MET A 285 -24.92 31.92 -5.26
CA MET A 285 -24.24 30.92 -6.08
C MET A 285 -24.95 30.79 -7.45
N LYS A 286 -24.23 31.12 -8.53
CA LYS A 286 -24.61 30.75 -9.91
C LYS A 286 -24.26 29.27 -10.18
N PRO A 287 -25.05 28.54 -10.99
CA PRO A 287 -24.74 27.15 -11.37
C PRO A 287 -23.53 27.07 -12.32
N TRP A 288 -22.65 26.10 -12.09
CA TRP A 288 -21.38 25.87 -12.82
C TRP A 288 -21.52 24.91 -14.01
N TRP A 289 -22.67 24.90 -14.69
CA TRP A 289 -22.80 24.17 -15.95
C TRP A 289 -23.27 25.13 -17.05
N LYS A 290 -22.31 25.65 -17.78
CA LYS A 290 -22.39 26.09 -19.18
C LYS A 290 -21.03 25.86 -19.80
#